data_AF-A0A9P0GNI0-F1
#
_entry.id   AF-A0A9P0GNI0-F1
#
_cell.length_a   1.000
_cell.length_b   1.000
_cell.length_c   1.000
_cell.angle_alpha   90.00
_cell.angle_beta   90.00
_cell.angle_gamma   90.00
#
_symmetry.space_group_name_H-M   'P 1'
#
loop_
_entity.id
_entity.type
_entity.pdbx_description
1 polymer ?
#
loop_
_entity_poly.entity_id
_entity_poly.type
_entity_poly.pdbx_seq_one_letter_code
_entity_poly.pdbx_strand_id
1 'polypeptide(L)'
;MSNSEIQDNILFELLKECKTLPNFLDQIFGFLQRRTDFYHVANELDAVVGLPEGLAEKLVRYSFYKWKPQIQKKEYSEIDIPIAEEEIIVPEIEHSEPTVSEVVGATKKVCLNHDCPFTDSESYNGSKFDNYCWSQTIAEIDLIIKIPDKISRKDLLVTIHPCTISLKTRQDGLIFDGELFQKCKANEAVWSIDDNKLLIHLEKCQEIWWKCLVKGEKELDISKIDCSRPYDELPEEAQSKIEELQWNQERKKLGLPTSEELALNATLKKAWNVNGSPFSGPFDPSTVKFS
;
A
#
# COMPACT_ATOMS: atom_id res chain seq x y z
N MET A 1 -20.26 16.14 15.99
CA MET A 1 -18.94 15.60 16.34
C MET A 1 -18.99 14.12 16.13
N SER A 2 -18.06 13.58 15.34
CA SER A 2 -17.93 12.14 15.15
C SER A 2 -17.44 11.49 16.45
N ASN A 3 -17.72 10.20 16.65
CA ASN A 3 -17.23 9.47 17.83
C ASN A 3 -15.68 9.46 17.89
N SER A 4 -15.03 9.53 16.73
CA SER A 4 -13.56 9.67 16.61
C SER A 4 -13.07 11.00 17.19
N GLU A 5 -13.70 12.11 16.81
CA GLU A 5 -13.31 13.44 17.32
C GLU A 5 -13.42 13.54 18.85
N ILE A 6 -14.42 12.89 19.45
CA ILE A 6 -14.58 12.88 20.92
C ILE A 6 -13.42 12.11 21.57
N GLN A 7 -13.05 10.96 21.00
CA GLN A 7 -11.95 10.13 21.50
C GLN A 7 -10.61 10.85 21.36
N ASP A 8 -10.37 11.50 20.23
CA ASP A 8 -9.15 12.27 19.96
C ASP A 8 -8.98 13.43 20.95
N ASN A 9 -10.07 14.14 21.26
CA ASN A 9 -10.04 15.21 22.25
C ASN A 9 -9.67 14.70 23.65
N ILE A 10 -10.24 13.57 24.09
CA ILE A 10 -9.92 12.97 25.40
C ILE A 10 -8.45 12.54 25.46
N LEU A 11 -7.95 11.88 24.42
CA LEU A 11 -6.56 11.43 24.35
C LEU A 11 -5.59 12.61 24.33
N PHE A 12 -5.95 13.68 23.64
CA PHE A 12 -5.14 14.90 23.57
C PHE A 12 -5.07 15.64 24.91
N GLU A 13 -6.17 15.70 25.67
CA GLU A 13 -6.17 16.25 27.02
C GLU A 13 -5.27 15.44 27.96
N LEU A 14 -5.37 14.11 27.92
CA LEU A 14 -4.51 13.23 28.71
C LEU A 14 -3.02 13.38 28.35
N LEU A 15 -2.70 13.53 27.05
CA LEU A 15 -1.33 13.77 26.58
C LEU A 15 -0.76 15.09 27.12
N LYS A 16 -1.57 16.16 27.14
CA LYS A 16 -1.17 17.46 27.73
C LYS A 16 -0.85 17.34 29.21
N GLU A 17 -1.65 16.60 29.96
CA GLU A 17 -1.44 16.40 31.40
C GLU A 17 -0.14 15.60 31.68
N CYS A 18 0.13 14.57 30.89
CA CYS A 18 1.31 13.72 31.03
C CYS A 18 2.63 14.43 30.68
N LYS A 19 2.57 15.57 29.97
CA LYS A 19 3.67 16.43 29.51
C LYS A 19 4.66 15.81 28.53
N THR A 20 4.88 14.50 28.59
CA THR A 20 5.79 13.76 27.71
C THR A 20 5.14 12.49 27.19
N LEU A 21 5.52 12.07 25.98
CA LEU A 21 5.03 10.84 25.37
C LEU A 21 5.38 9.57 26.19
N PRO A 22 6.60 9.42 26.75
CA PRO A 22 6.91 8.26 27.60
C PRO A 22 6.01 8.18 28.84
N ASN A 23 5.75 9.32 29.51
CA ASN A 23 4.87 9.35 30.68
C ASN A 23 3.42 9.04 30.29
N PHE A 24 2.98 9.53 29.12
CA PHE A 24 1.66 9.21 28.58
C PHE A 24 1.51 7.71 28.34
N LEU A 25 2.48 7.09 27.67
CA LEU A 25 2.47 5.64 27.44
C LEU A 25 2.54 4.85 28.75
N ASP A 26 3.34 5.28 29.72
CA ASP A 26 3.39 4.68 31.06
C ASP A 26 2.04 4.78 31.79
N GLN A 27 1.32 5.89 31.66
CA GLN A 27 -0.04 6.02 32.21
C GLN A 27 -1.05 5.10 31.51
N ILE A 28 -0.96 4.94 30.17
CA ILE A 28 -1.82 4.02 29.41
C ILE A 28 -1.55 2.56 29.81
N PHE A 29 -0.29 2.13 29.82
CA PHE A 29 0.07 0.76 30.21
C PHE A 29 -0.19 0.50 31.70
N GLY A 30 0.04 1.49 32.57
CA GLY A 30 -0.34 1.42 33.97
C GLY A 30 -1.86 1.36 34.17
N PHE A 31 -2.66 2.05 33.35
CA PHE A 31 -4.11 1.92 33.35
C PHE A 31 -4.54 0.51 32.95
N LEU A 32 -3.97 -0.03 31.86
CA LEU A 32 -4.24 -1.40 31.43
C LEU A 32 -3.90 -2.40 32.54
N GLN A 33 -2.78 -2.22 33.24
CA GLN A 33 -2.42 -3.06 34.38
C GLN A 33 -3.41 -2.99 35.55
N ARG A 34 -3.91 -1.80 35.89
CA ARG A 34 -4.78 -1.59 37.07
C ARG A 34 -6.25 -1.91 36.82
N ARG A 35 -6.71 -1.77 35.58
CA ARG A 35 -8.15 -1.76 35.25
C ARG A 35 -8.55 -2.85 34.26
N THR A 36 -7.61 -3.60 33.72
CA THR A 36 -7.88 -4.67 32.75
C THR A 36 -7.06 -5.92 33.07
N ASP A 37 -7.39 -7.02 32.41
CA ASP A 37 -6.67 -8.28 32.50
C ASP A 37 -5.49 -8.38 31.51
N PHE A 38 -5.09 -7.26 30.91
CA PHE A 38 -4.10 -7.19 29.83
C PHE A 38 -2.75 -7.87 30.12
N TYR A 39 -2.30 -7.87 31.38
CA TYR A 39 -1.03 -8.50 31.79
C TYR A 39 -1.20 -9.84 32.50
N HIS A 40 -2.43 -10.33 32.64
CA HIS A 40 -2.69 -11.61 33.30
C HIS A 40 -2.61 -12.73 32.26
N VAL A 41 -1.75 -13.71 32.50
CA VAL A 41 -1.60 -14.87 31.61
C VAL A 41 -2.64 -15.92 31.97
N ALA A 42 -3.48 -16.29 30.99
CA ALA A 42 -4.41 -17.41 31.11
C ALA A 42 -3.63 -18.74 31.05
N ASN A 43 -3.44 -19.40 32.20
CA ASN A 43 -2.65 -20.63 32.32
C ASN A 43 -3.46 -21.92 32.08
N GLU A 44 -4.78 -21.84 31.92
CA GLU A 44 -5.66 -22.99 31.70
C GLU A 44 -6.59 -22.76 30.51
N LEU A 45 -6.94 -23.84 29.81
CA LEU A 45 -7.80 -23.84 28.61
C LEU A 45 -9.23 -23.29 28.85
N ASP A 46 -9.64 -23.17 30.11
CA ASP A 46 -10.97 -22.70 30.56
C ASP A 46 -10.92 -21.44 31.43
N ALA A 47 -9.79 -20.71 31.40
CA ALA A 47 -9.64 -19.49 32.19
C ALA A 47 -10.58 -18.38 31.69
N VAL A 48 -11.45 -17.90 32.59
CA VAL A 48 -12.45 -16.84 32.32
C VAL A 48 -11.80 -15.45 32.18
N VAL A 49 -10.56 -15.29 32.64
CA VAL A 49 -9.87 -13.99 32.76
C VAL A 49 -8.40 -14.14 32.34
N GLY A 50 -7.90 -13.17 31.59
CA GLY A 50 -6.50 -13.10 31.15
C GLY A 50 -6.31 -13.40 29.66
N LEU A 51 -5.20 -12.93 29.13
CA LEU A 51 -4.80 -13.15 27.75
C LEU A 51 -3.83 -14.34 27.67
N PRO A 52 -3.85 -15.12 26.57
CA PRO A 52 -2.82 -16.11 26.30
C PRO A 52 -1.41 -15.53 26.35
N GLU A 53 -0.45 -16.34 26.78
CA GLU A 53 0.95 -15.92 26.89
C GLU A 53 1.46 -15.30 25.58
N GLY A 54 2.05 -14.11 25.67
CA GLY A 54 2.58 -13.35 24.54
C GLY A 54 1.55 -12.66 23.63
N LEU A 55 0.24 -12.83 23.83
CA LEU A 55 -0.76 -12.15 23.01
C LEU A 55 -0.78 -10.64 23.29
N ALA A 56 -0.67 -10.23 24.56
CA ALA A 56 -0.64 -8.82 24.96
C ALA A 56 0.48 -8.06 24.24
N GLU A 57 1.69 -8.60 24.23
CA GLU A 57 2.84 -8.02 23.53
C GLU A 57 2.64 -7.96 22.01
N LYS A 58 2.07 -9.02 21.42
CA LYS A 58 1.73 -9.04 19.99
C LYS A 58 0.71 -7.97 19.64
N LEU A 59 -0.28 -7.71 20.49
CA LEU A 59 -1.30 -6.68 20.27
C LEU A 59 -0.71 -5.26 20.32
N VAL A 60 0.15 -4.95 21.30
CA VAL A 60 0.84 -3.66 21.35
C VAL A 60 1.72 -3.49 20.11
N ARG A 61 2.49 -4.53 19.78
CA ARG A 61 3.39 -4.50 18.63
C ARG A 61 2.63 -4.29 17.33
N TYR A 62 1.56 -5.05 17.12
CA TYR A 62 0.67 -4.90 15.96
C TYR A 62 0.09 -3.49 15.89
N SER A 63 -0.44 -2.96 17.00
CA SER A 63 -1.02 -1.61 17.04
C SER A 63 0.02 -0.53 16.74
N PHE A 64 1.24 -0.67 17.27
CA PHE A 64 2.33 0.25 16.98
C PHE A 64 2.69 0.26 15.50
N TYR A 65 2.84 -0.90 14.86
CA TYR A 65 3.16 -0.99 13.43
C TYR A 65 2.01 -0.59 12.52
N LYS A 66 0.76 -0.82 12.95
CA LYS A 66 -0.44 -0.36 12.25
C LYS A 66 -0.46 1.17 12.05
N TRP A 67 0.05 1.92 13.03
CA TRP A 67 0.02 3.39 13.03
C TRP A 67 1.39 4.02 12.79
N LYS A 68 2.44 3.22 12.60
CA LYS A 68 3.78 3.73 12.26
C LYS A 68 3.76 4.17 10.79
N PRO A 69 3.99 5.46 10.47
CA PRO A 69 4.15 5.88 9.10
C PRO A 69 5.37 5.16 8.50
N GLN A 70 5.20 4.57 7.32
CA GLN A 70 6.27 3.95 6.54
C GLN A 70 7.25 5.06 6.12
N ILE A 71 8.28 5.33 6.94
CA ILE A 71 9.33 6.30 6.59
C ILE A 71 10.14 5.71 5.43
N GLN A 72 9.98 6.28 4.23
CA GLN A 72 11.01 6.26 3.19
C GLN A 72 12.30 6.82 3.82
N LYS A 73 13.32 5.97 4.01
CA LYS A 73 14.64 6.45 4.45
C LYS A 73 15.27 7.28 3.33
N LYS A 74 15.06 8.60 3.36
CA LYS A 74 16.06 9.57 2.90
C LYS A 74 17.02 9.79 4.05
N GLU A 75 18.19 9.15 4.00
CA GLU A 75 19.34 9.56 4.79
C GLU A 75 20.45 9.94 3.80
N TYR A 76 20.68 11.23 3.69
CA TYR A 76 21.84 11.80 3.00
C TYR A 76 23.10 11.41 3.80
N SER A 77 24.03 10.71 3.17
CA SER A 77 25.45 10.84 3.50
C SER A 77 26.13 11.54 2.34
N GLU A 78 26.70 12.71 2.62
CA GLU A 78 27.50 13.53 1.73
C GLU A 78 28.60 12.70 1.04
N ILE A 79 28.69 12.81 -0.28
CA ILE A 79 29.88 13.23 -1.08
C ILE A 79 29.65 12.82 -2.55
N ASP A 80 29.77 13.85 -3.39
CA ASP A 80 29.97 13.92 -4.84
C ASP A 80 28.89 13.41 -5.80
N ILE A 81 28.05 14.37 -6.16
CA ILE A 81 27.40 14.48 -7.47
C ILE A 81 28.47 14.51 -8.58
N PRO A 82 28.31 13.74 -9.67
CA PRO A 82 28.68 14.22 -10.99
C PRO A 82 27.41 14.63 -11.73
N ILE A 83 27.28 15.94 -11.91
CA ILE A 83 26.54 16.54 -13.01
C ILE A 83 27.32 16.15 -14.27
N ALA A 84 26.64 15.53 -15.22
CA ALA A 84 26.99 15.63 -16.62
C ALA A 84 25.71 15.50 -17.44
N GLU A 85 25.39 16.61 -18.09
CA GLU A 85 24.41 16.78 -19.14
C GLU A 85 24.72 15.82 -20.30
N GLU A 86 23.69 15.28 -20.94
CA GLU A 86 23.40 15.60 -22.34
C GLU A 86 22.10 14.90 -22.78
N GLU A 87 21.21 15.72 -23.35
CA GLU A 87 20.14 15.28 -24.25
C GLU A 87 20.73 14.40 -25.35
N ILE A 88 19.98 13.43 -25.88
CA ILE A 88 19.88 13.15 -27.33
C ILE A 88 18.75 12.14 -27.58
N ILE A 89 17.68 12.66 -28.18
CA ILE A 89 16.99 12.18 -29.40
C ILE A 89 16.47 10.73 -29.43
N VAL A 90 15.14 10.66 -29.42
CA VAL A 90 14.30 9.56 -29.94
C VAL A 90 14.59 9.35 -31.43
N PRO A 91 14.66 8.09 -31.90
CA PRO A 91 13.79 7.79 -33.04
C PRO A 91 13.00 6.50 -32.89
N GLU A 92 11.74 6.65 -33.25
CA GLU A 92 10.73 5.69 -33.66
C GLU A 92 11.21 4.87 -34.87
N ILE A 93 11.14 3.53 -34.80
CA ILE A 93 11.07 2.65 -35.99
C ILE A 93 10.14 1.47 -35.70
N GLU A 94 9.27 1.25 -36.68
CA GLU A 94 8.17 0.30 -36.80
C GLU A 94 8.55 -1.19 -36.87
N HIS A 95 7.57 -2.02 -36.51
CA HIS A 95 7.26 -3.40 -36.91
C HIS A 95 8.32 -4.29 -37.60
N SER A 96 8.56 -5.47 -37.01
CA SER A 96 8.51 -6.76 -37.73
C SER A 96 8.50 -7.96 -36.78
N GLU A 97 7.49 -8.82 -36.89
CA GLU A 97 7.62 -10.25 -36.55
C GLU A 97 8.56 -10.92 -37.57
N PRO A 98 9.25 -12.03 -37.23
CA PRO A 98 8.65 -13.33 -37.56
C PRO A 98 9.02 -14.52 -36.63
N THR A 99 8.06 -15.45 -36.55
CA THR A 99 8.17 -16.92 -36.57
C THR A 99 9.10 -17.69 -35.62
N VAL A 100 8.46 -18.37 -34.66
CA VAL A 100 8.57 -19.79 -34.21
C VAL A 100 9.83 -20.59 -34.57
N SER A 101 10.49 -21.11 -33.53
CA SER A 101 11.01 -22.49 -33.47
C SER A 101 11.13 -22.95 -32.01
N GLU A 102 10.56 -24.13 -31.74
CA GLU A 102 10.49 -24.81 -30.45
C GLU A 102 11.85 -25.38 -29.99
N VAL A 103 12.09 -25.40 -28.67
CA VAL A 103 12.53 -26.61 -27.96
C VAL A 103 12.21 -26.53 -26.46
N VAL A 104 11.15 -27.24 -26.08
CA VAL A 104 10.92 -28.08 -24.88
C VAL A 104 11.39 -27.62 -23.48
N GLY A 105 10.41 -27.50 -22.57
CA GLY A 105 10.48 -28.20 -21.28
C GLY A 105 10.25 -27.38 -20.01
N ALA A 106 8.99 -27.19 -19.61
CA ALA A 106 8.51 -27.36 -18.23
C ALA A 106 7.01 -27.03 -18.14
N THR A 107 6.18 -28.07 -18.10
CA THR A 107 4.75 -28.03 -17.78
C THR A 107 4.48 -27.39 -16.42
N LYS A 108 3.76 -26.26 -16.37
CA LYS A 108 2.97 -25.85 -15.20
C LYS A 108 1.50 -26.11 -15.49
N LYS A 109 0.95 -27.17 -14.88
CA LYS A 109 -0.49 -27.44 -14.83
C LYS A 109 -1.12 -26.40 -13.92
N VAL A 110 -2.16 -25.74 -14.41
CA VAL A 110 -3.05 -24.94 -13.57
C VAL A 110 -4.04 -25.92 -12.94
N CYS A 111 -4.02 -26.08 -11.61
CA CYS A 111 -5.01 -26.90 -10.93
C CYS A 111 -6.36 -26.19 -10.89
N LEU A 112 -7.33 -26.75 -11.62
CA LEU A 112 -8.76 -26.50 -11.40
C LEU A 112 -9.27 -27.62 -10.48
N ASN A 113 -9.59 -27.26 -9.23
CA ASN A 113 -10.38 -27.96 -8.19
C ASN A 113 -9.65 -28.59 -6.98
N HIS A 114 -9.97 -28.00 -5.81
CA HIS A 114 -10.37 -28.63 -4.53
C HIS A 114 -9.37 -29.30 -3.57
N ASP A 115 -8.09 -28.92 -3.59
CA ASP A 115 -7.23 -28.98 -2.39
C ASP A 115 -6.13 -27.90 -2.51
N CYS A 116 -6.56 -26.63 -2.49
CA CYS A 116 -5.61 -25.51 -2.53
C CYS A 116 -5.06 -25.28 -1.11
N PRO A 117 -3.74 -25.43 -0.90
CA PRO A 117 -3.05 -25.24 0.38
C PRO A 117 -2.95 -23.76 0.80
N PHE A 118 -3.44 -22.86 -0.05
CA PHE A 118 -3.39 -21.42 0.11
C PHE A 118 -4.82 -20.87 0.20
N THR A 119 -5.05 -20.06 1.21
CA THR A 119 -6.27 -19.30 1.43
C THR A 119 -6.48 -18.25 0.33
N ASP A 120 -7.71 -17.76 0.17
CA ASP A 120 -8.00 -16.71 -0.82
C ASP A 120 -7.32 -15.37 -0.48
N SER A 121 -7.13 -15.11 0.81
CA SER A 121 -6.39 -13.93 1.29
C SER A 121 -4.93 -13.94 0.86
N GLU A 122 -4.27 -15.12 0.86
CA GLU A 122 -2.87 -15.29 0.41
C GLU A 122 -2.68 -15.07 -1.10
N SER A 123 -3.76 -14.96 -1.88
CA SER A 123 -3.70 -14.66 -3.31
C SER A 123 -4.54 -13.45 -3.72
N TYR A 124 -4.81 -12.52 -2.79
CA TYR A 124 -5.61 -11.33 -3.06
C TYR A 124 -5.02 -10.51 -4.23
N ASN A 125 -5.85 -10.24 -5.25
CA ASN A 125 -5.44 -9.61 -6.51
C ASN A 125 -4.25 -10.28 -7.24
N GLY A 126 -3.92 -11.52 -6.89
CA GLY A 126 -2.82 -12.27 -7.47
C GLY A 126 -3.28 -13.62 -8.02
N SER A 127 -2.44 -14.64 -7.91
CA SER A 127 -2.74 -15.98 -8.46
C SER A 127 -2.19 -17.09 -7.57
N LYS A 128 -2.84 -18.25 -7.66
CA LYS A 128 -2.43 -19.49 -7.00
C LYS A 128 -1.82 -20.47 -8.01
N PHE A 129 -0.75 -21.13 -7.59
CA PHE A 129 -0.13 -22.25 -8.28
C PHE A 129 0.08 -23.40 -7.28
N ASP A 130 0.50 -24.56 -7.77
CA ASP A 130 0.63 -25.76 -6.94
C ASP A 130 1.66 -25.59 -5.81
N ASN A 131 2.77 -24.91 -6.11
CA ASN A 131 3.93 -24.79 -5.23
C ASN A 131 4.11 -23.40 -4.60
N TYR A 132 3.38 -22.40 -5.07
CA TYR A 132 3.42 -21.04 -4.54
C TYR A 132 2.13 -20.29 -4.86
N CYS A 133 1.86 -19.24 -4.10
CA CYS A 133 0.87 -18.24 -4.45
C CYS A 133 1.46 -16.86 -4.22
N TRP A 134 0.81 -15.86 -4.80
CA TRP A 134 1.19 -14.49 -4.58
C TRP A 134 -0.05 -13.60 -4.55
N SER A 135 0.04 -12.54 -3.77
CA SER A 135 -0.91 -11.44 -3.69
C SER A 135 -0.20 -10.12 -4.00
N GLN A 136 -0.98 -9.09 -4.31
CA GLN A 136 -0.41 -7.77 -4.59
C GLN A 136 -1.34 -6.64 -4.20
N THR A 137 -0.73 -5.50 -3.92
CA THR A 137 -1.36 -4.18 -3.96
C THR A 137 -0.86 -3.42 -5.20
N ILE A 138 -1.21 -2.16 -5.37
CA ILE A 138 -0.65 -1.35 -6.45
C ILE A 138 0.87 -1.15 -6.30
N ALA A 139 1.39 -1.16 -5.08
CA ALA A 139 2.79 -0.85 -4.76
C ALA A 139 3.64 -2.09 -4.39
N GLU A 140 3.02 -3.17 -3.93
CA GLU A 140 3.76 -4.28 -3.28
C GLU A 140 3.29 -5.65 -3.78
N ILE A 141 4.11 -6.67 -3.54
CA ILE A 141 3.83 -8.08 -3.83
C ILE A 141 4.24 -8.92 -2.62
N ASP A 142 3.35 -9.81 -2.19
CA ASP A 142 3.66 -10.86 -1.24
C ASP A 142 3.65 -12.21 -1.96
N LEU A 143 4.74 -12.95 -1.86
CA LEU A 143 4.96 -14.24 -2.49
C LEU A 143 5.18 -15.30 -1.41
N ILE A 144 4.40 -16.37 -1.49
CA ILE A 144 4.43 -17.49 -0.56
C ILE A 144 4.81 -18.74 -1.33
N ILE A 145 6.01 -19.28 -1.09
CA ILE A 145 6.52 -20.49 -1.75
C ILE A 145 6.57 -21.63 -0.73
N LYS A 146 6.01 -22.78 -1.07
CA LYS A 146 6.18 -24.00 -0.26
C LYS A 146 7.61 -24.50 -0.34
N ILE A 147 8.18 -24.82 0.81
CA ILE A 147 9.49 -25.45 0.92
C ILE A 147 9.35 -26.86 1.50
N PRO A 148 10.21 -27.81 1.10
CA PRO A 148 10.24 -29.14 1.71
C PRO A 148 10.45 -29.10 3.23
N ASP A 149 9.94 -30.14 3.92
CA ASP A 149 10.06 -30.26 5.38
C ASP A 149 11.53 -30.30 5.84
N LYS A 150 11.79 -29.74 7.03
CA LYS A 150 13.09 -29.74 7.72
C LYS A 150 14.18 -28.85 7.09
N ILE A 151 13.82 -27.95 6.19
CA ILE A 151 14.74 -26.94 5.65
C ILE A 151 14.86 -25.77 6.64
N SER A 152 16.09 -25.46 7.04
CA SER A 152 16.37 -24.28 7.86
C SER A 152 16.74 -23.06 6.99
N ARG A 153 16.71 -21.86 7.58
CA ARG A 153 17.14 -20.62 6.91
C ARG A 153 18.55 -20.73 6.30
N LYS A 154 19.44 -21.53 6.88
CA LYS A 154 20.84 -21.66 6.42
C LYS A 154 20.97 -22.51 5.16
N ASP A 155 19.96 -23.32 4.88
CA ASP A 155 19.94 -24.25 3.75
C ASP A 155 19.34 -23.60 2.50
N LEU A 156 18.66 -22.46 2.67
CA LEU A 156 18.10 -21.66 1.59
C LEU A 156 19.08 -20.60 1.10
N LEU A 157 19.16 -20.49 -0.23
CA LEU A 157 19.78 -19.40 -0.94
C LEU A 157 18.69 -18.64 -1.70
N VAL A 158 18.25 -17.53 -1.13
CA VAL A 158 17.28 -16.61 -1.74
C VAL A 158 18.06 -15.48 -2.42
N THR A 159 17.92 -15.36 -3.74
CA THR A 159 18.54 -14.28 -4.52
C THR A 159 17.45 -13.49 -5.20
N ILE A 160 17.38 -12.19 -4.89
CA ILE A 160 16.39 -11.26 -5.42
C ILE A 160 17.17 -10.16 -6.13
N HIS A 161 16.90 -10.00 -7.42
CA HIS A 161 17.39 -8.90 -8.24
C HIS A 161 16.20 -8.11 -8.77
N PRO A 162 16.40 -6.89 -9.32
CA PRO A 162 15.28 -6.06 -9.72
C PRO A 162 14.31 -6.74 -10.70
N CYS A 163 14.79 -7.60 -11.59
CA CYS A 163 13.95 -8.29 -12.57
C CYS A 163 13.87 -9.80 -12.36
N THR A 164 14.52 -10.38 -11.35
CA THR A 164 14.60 -11.84 -11.22
C THR A 164 14.57 -12.28 -9.77
N ILE A 165 14.03 -13.46 -9.55
CA ILE A 165 13.99 -14.10 -8.25
C ILE A 165 14.39 -15.56 -8.39
N SER A 166 15.28 -16.01 -7.52
CA SER A 166 15.78 -17.37 -7.51
C SER A 166 15.83 -17.89 -6.08
N LEU A 167 15.24 -19.06 -5.87
CA LEU A 167 15.24 -19.80 -4.61
C LEU A 167 15.89 -21.16 -4.86
N LYS A 168 17.00 -21.39 -4.18
CA LYS A 168 17.74 -22.65 -4.27
C LYS A 168 17.95 -23.23 -2.88
N THR A 169 17.89 -24.55 -2.80
CA THR A 169 18.35 -25.32 -1.65
C THR A 169 19.81 -25.69 -1.83
N ARG A 170 20.59 -25.70 -0.75
CA ARG A 170 22.00 -26.18 -0.79
C ARG A 170 22.13 -27.66 -1.15
N GLN A 171 21.12 -28.47 -0.88
CA GLN A 171 21.14 -29.93 -1.05
C GLN A 171 20.34 -30.40 -2.28
N ASP A 172 19.10 -29.91 -2.44
CA ASP A 172 18.11 -30.44 -3.41
C ASP A 172 17.92 -29.60 -4.70
N GLY A 173 18.76 -28.57 -4.94
CA GLY A 173 18.70 -27.80 -6.18
C GLY A 173 17.61 -26.71 -6.20
N LEU A 174 17.21 -26.29 -7.41
CA LEU A 174 16.36 -25.11 -7.68
C LEU A 174 14.89 -25.35 -7.29
N ILE A 175 14.36 -24.55 -6.36
CA ILE A 175 12.96 -24.62 -5.89
C ILE A 175 12.06 -23.69 -6.71
N PHE A 176 12.53 -22.46 -6.93
CA PHE A 176 11.79 -21.43 -7.67
C PHE A 176 12.77 -20.57 -8.45
N ASP A 177 12.45 -20.27 -9.70
CA ASP A 177 13.21 -19.38 -10.55
C ASP A 177 12.25 -18.65 -11.47
N GLY A 178 12.41 -17.35 -11.61
CA GLY A 178 11.54 -16.58 -12.48
C GLY A 178 12.10 -15.20 -12.80
N GLU A 179 11.91 -14.80 -14.05
CA GLU A 179 12.01 -13.41 -14.46
C GLU A 179 10.70 -12.69 -14.11
N LEU A 180 10.79 -11.72 -13.21
CA LEU A 180 9.67 -10.92 -12.74
C LEU A 180 9.04 -10.14 -13.90
N PHE A 181 7.72 -9.94 -13.83
CA PHE A 181 6.99 -9.17 -14.85
C PHE A 181 7.56 -7.75 -15.02
N GLN A 182 7.85 -7.08 -13.90
CA GLN A 182 8.41 -5.74 -13.86
C GLN A 182 9.47 -5.61 -12.75
N LYS A 183 10.12 -4.44 -12.69
CA LYS A 183 11.18 -4.18 -11.72
C LYS A 183 10.63 -4.07 -10.29
N CYS A 184 11.30 -4.73 -9.35
CA CYS A 184 11.13 -4.52 -7.90
C CYS A 184 12.36 -3.84 -7.30
N LYS A 185 12.17 -3.22 -6.14
CA LYS A 185 13.25 -2.64 -5.33
C LYS A 185 13.91 -3.76 -4.52
N ALA A 186 14.78 -4.52 -5.17
CA ALA A 186 15.39 -5.72 -4.59
C ALA A 186 16.10 -5.49 -3.24
N ASN A 187 16.64 -4.29 -3.00
CA ASN A 187 17.32 -3.93 -1.75
C ASN A 187 16.36 -3.76 -0.56
N GLU A 188 15.07 -3.55 -0.83
CA GLU A 188 14.01 -3.38 0.17
C GLU A 188 13.23 -4.69 0.37
N ALA A 189 13.52 -5.73 -0.41
CA ALA A 189 12.88 -7.02 -0.29
C ALA A 189 13.21 -7.69 1.05
N VAL A 190 12.18 -8.19 1.73
CA VAL A 190 12.30 -8.92 2.99
C VAL A 190 11.75 -10.32 2.80
N TRP A 191 12.40 -11.32 3.40
CA TRP A 191 11.89 -12.68 3.39
C TRP A 191 12.01 -13.34 4.75
N SER A 192 11.11 -14.27 5.02
CA SER A 192 11.05 -15.05 6.25
C SER A 192 10.53 -16.46 5.99
N ILE A 193 10.71 -17.36 6.95
CA ILE A 193 10.23 -18.74 6.88
C ILE A 193 9.24 -18.94 8.02
N ASP A 194 8.08 -19.48 7.70
CA ASP A 194 7.01 -19.81 8.65
C ASP A 194 6.36 -21.13 8.22
N ASP A 195 6.26 -22.11 9.12
CA ASP A 195 5.60 -23.41 8.89
C ASP A 195 5.78 -24.02 7.48
N ASN A 196 7.05 -24.26 7.08
CA ASN A 196 7.44 -24.82 5.77
C ASN A 196 6.96 -23.98 4.56
N LYS A 197 6.72 -22.69 4.77
CA LYS A 197 6.50 -21.69 3.72
C LYS A 197 7.59 -20.64 3.80
N LEU A 198 8.09 -20.22 2.64
CA LEU A 198 8.93 -19.05 2.47
C LEU A 198 8.05 -17.88 2.08
N LEU A 199 8.03 -16.84 2.92
CA LEU A 199 7.31 -15.60 2.71
C LEU A 199 8.29 -14.57 2.17
N ILE A 200 8.02 -13.98 1.01
CA ILE A 200 8.83 -12.95 0.37
C ILE A 200 7.96 -11.74 0.11
N HIS A 201 8.35 -10.60 0.67
CA HIS A 201 7.73 -9.31 0.43
C HIS A 201 8.61 -8.48 -0.52
N LEU A 202 8.01 -7.96 -1.59
CA LEU A 202 8.67 -7.17 -2.62
C LEU A 202 7.96 -5.83 -2.79
N GLU A 203 8.73 -4.74 -2.79
CA GLU A 203 8.24 -3.43 -3.19
C GLU A 203 8.46 -3.22 -4.70
N LYS A 204 7.43 -2.75 -5.43
CA LYS A 204 7.52 -2.46 -6.86
C LYS A 204 8.29 -1.16 -7.08
N CYS A 205 8.97 -1.04 -8.21
CA CYS A 205 9.57 0.26 -8.58
C CYS A 205 8.53 1.28 -9.05
N GLN A 206 7.35 0.82 -9.48
CA GLN A 206 6.27 1.64 -9.99
C GLN A 206 4.94 1.13 -9.44
N GLU A 207 4.03 2.05 -9.14
CA GLU A 207 2.66 1.76 -8.70
C GLU A 207 1.81 1.26 -9.87
N ILE A 208 2.00 -0.01 -10.24
CA ILE A 208 1.31 -0.67 -11.35
C ILE A 208 0.82 -2.05 -10.93
N TRP A 209 -0.35 -2.43 -11.44
CA TRP A 209 -0.87 -3.79 -11.28
C TRP A 209 -0.12 -4.76 -12.18
N TRP A 210 0.42 -5.82 -11.58
CA TRP A 210 1.13 -6.86 -12.33
C TRP A 210 0.12 -7.87 -12.85
N LYS A 211 0.16 -8.13 -14.16
CA LYS A 211 -0.70 -9.15 -14.76
C LYS A 211 -0.21 -10.57 -14.49
N CYS A 212 1.07 -10.75 -14.17
CA CYS A 212 1.62 -12.02 -13.70
C CYS A 212 2.81 -11.74 -12.79
N LEU A 213 3.22 -12.73 -11.98
CA LEU A 213 4.43 -12.61 -11.16
C LEU A 213 5.68 -12.80 -12.02
N VAL A 214 5.72 -13.92 -12.75
CA VAL A 214 6.82 -14.31 -13.62
C VAL A 214 6.37 -14.24 -15.08
N LYS A 215 7.23 -13.75 -15.97
CA LYS A 215 6.95 -13.66 -17.40
C LYS A 215 6.67 -15.05 -17.99
N GLY A 216 5.67 -15.12 -18.87
CA GLY A 216 5.23 -16.37 -19.50
C GLY A 216 4.18 -17.15 -18.69
N GLU A 217 3.83 -16.71 -17.48
CA GLU A 217 2.73 -17.29 -16.71
C GLU A 217 1.37 -16.77 -17.18
N LYS A 218 0.30 -17.46 -16.77
CA LYS A 218 -1.07 -17.04 -17.06
C LYS A 218 -1.31 -15.63 -16.52
N GLU A 219 -1.74 -14.75 -17.41
CA GLU A 219 -2.01 -13.35 -17.07
C GLU A 219 -3.38 -13.19 -16.39
N LEU A 220 -3.42 -12.28 -15.42
CA LEU A 220 -4.60 -11.78 -14.74
C LEU A 220 -5.28 -10.73 -15.61
N ASP A 221 -6.61 -10.70 -15.50
CA ASP A 221 -7.42 -9.66 -16.09
C ASP A 221 -7.40 -8.43 -15.18
N ILE A 222 -6.60 -7.43 -15.54
CA ILE A 222 -6.39 -6.20 -14.77
C ILE A 222 -7.72 -5.47 -14.51
N SER A 223 -8.70 -5.61 -15.41
CA SER A 223 -10.00 -4.95 -15.26
C SER A 223 -10.85 -5.46 -14.09
N LYS A 224 -10.54 -6.65 -13.56
CA LYS A 224 -11.27 -7.29 -12.45
C LYS A 224 -10.56 -7.18 -11.11
N ILE A 225 -9.38 -6.56 -11.09
CA ILE A 225 -8.61 -6.35 -9.86
C ILE A 225 -9.36 -5.37 -8.96
N ASP A 226 -9.41 -5.68 -7.66
CA ASP A 226 -9.94 -4.76 -6.67
C ASP A 226 -8.93 -3.64 -6.41
N CYS A 227 -9.24 -2.45 -6.90
CA CYS A 227 -8.45 -1.23 -6.73
C CYS A 227 -8.89 -0.41 -5.50
N SER A 228 -9.77 -0.93 -4.64
CA SER A 228 -10.18 -0.24 -3.42
C SER A 228 -9.01 -0.12 -2.45
N ARG A 229 -8.90 1.06 -1.85
CA ARG A 229 -7.93 1.36 -0.79
C ARG A 229 -8.55 2.34 0.21
N PRO A 230 -8.11 2.32 1.47
CA PRO A 230 -8.50 3.32 2.45
C PRO A 230 -8.25 4.74 1.94
N TYR A 231 -9.14 5.67 2.30
CA TYR A 231 -9.01 7.08 1.93
C TYR A 231 -7.68 7.68 2.43
N ASP A 232 -7.25 7.30 3.63
CA ASP A 232 -6.06 7.84 4.27
C ASP A 232 -4.74 7.43 3.58
N GLU A 233 -4.77 6.37 2.76
CA GLU A 233 -3.63 5.91 1.94
C GLU A 233 -3.54 6.64 0.59
N LEU A 234 -4.51 7.50 0.27
CA LEU A 234 -4.44 8.32 -0.93
C LEU A 234 -3.39 9.42 -0.77
N PRO A 235 -2.68 9.82 -1.84
CA PRO A 235 -1.87 11.02 -1.82
C PRO A 235 -2.70 12.25 -1.40
N GLU A 236 -2.09 13.19 -0.67
CA GLU A 236 -2.76 14.41 -0.18
C GLU A 236 -3.49 15.17 -1.30
N GLU A 237 -2.89 15.24 -2.50
CA GLU A 237 -3.52 15.86 -3.66
C GLU A 237 -4.84 15.16 -4.06
N ALA A 238 -4.89 13.83 -3.98
CA ALA A 238 -6.08 13.05 -4.30
C ALA A 238 -7.14 13.19 -3.20
N GLN A 239 -6.73 13.20 -1.93
CA GLN A 239 -7.62 13.47 -0.79
C GLN A 239 -8.28 14.85 -0.94
N SER A 240 -7.49 15.90 -1.16
CA SER A 240 -7.97 17.27 -1.34
C SER A 240 -8.99 17.40 -2.47
N LYS A 241 -8.75 16.74 -3.62
CA LYS A 241 -9.70 16.71 -4.73
C LYS A 241 -11.01 16.00 -4.36
N ILE A 242 -10.95 14.90 -3.60
CA ILE A 242 -12.14 14.19 -3.15
C ILE A 242 -12.96 15.06 -2.20
N GLU A 243 -12.32 15.73 -1.25
CA GLU A 243 -12.97 16.68 -0.34
C GLU A 243 -13.63 17.83 -1.08
N GLU A 244 -12.92 18.43 -2.05
CA GLU A 244 -13.46 19.48 -2.90
C GLU A 244 -14.71 19.00 -3.66
N LEU A 245 -14.66 17.80 -4.26
CA LEU A 245 -15.79 17.20 -4.95
C LEU A 245 -16.97 16.94 -4.02
N GLN A 246 -16.72 16.42 -2.82
CA GLN A 246 -17.76 16.17 -1.81
C GLN A 246 -18.43 17.48 -1.38
N TRP A 247 -17.63 18.50 -1.08
CA TRP A 247 -18.12 19.83 -0.71
C TRP A 247 -18.92 20.48 -1.85
N ASN A 248 -18.44 20.38 -3.09
CA ASN A 248 -19.16 20.87 -4.27
C ASN A 248 -20.50 20.15 -4.48
N GLN A 249 -20.54 18.83 -4.29
CA GLN A 249 -21.78 18.06 -4.37
C GLN A 249 -22.81 18.48 -3.32
N GLU A 250 -22.38 18.75 -2.08
CA GLU A 250 -23.26 19.23 -1.01
C GLU A 250 -23.81 20.62 -1.35
N ARG A 251 -22.96 21.54 -1.80
CA ARG A 251 -23.39 22.88 -2.22
C ARG A 251 -24.39 22.84 -3.35
N LYS A 252 -24.14 22.01 -4.37
CA LYS A 252 -25.07 21.82 -5.49
C LYS A 252 -26.43 21.31 -5.04
N LYS A 253 -26.48 20.38 -4.06
CA LYS A 253 -27.75 19.90 -3.47
C LYS A 253 -28.49 21.01 -2.72
N LEU A 254 -27.76 21.92 -2.08
CA LEU A 254 -28.31 23.08 -1.36
C LEU A 254 -28.62 24.27 -2.28
N GLY A 255 -28.36 24.17 -3.59
CA GLY A 255 -28.48 25.29 -4.52
C GLY A 255 -27.48 26.42 -4.28
N LEU A 256 -26.38 26.13 -3.57
CA LEU A 256 -25.29 27.06 -3.28
C LEU A 256 -24.19 26.95 -4.34
N PRO A 257 -23.41 28.03 -4.56
CA PRO A 257 -22.37 28.03 -5.58
C PRO A 257 -21.18 27.14 -5.22
N THR A 258 -20.63 26.43 -6.23
CA THR A 258 -19.45 25.55 -6.14
C THR A 258 -18.14 26.33 -6.00
N SER A 259 -17.00 25.63 -5.85
CA SER A 259 -15.66 26.24 -5.67
C SER A 259 -15.28 27.05 -6.89
N GLU A 260 -15.50 26.48 -8.06
CA GLU A 260 -15.32 27.13 -9.37
C GLU A 260 -16.23 28.34 -9.53
N GLU A 261 -17.52 28.22 -9.19
CA GLU A 261 -18.48 29.33 -9.30
C GLU A 261 -18.15 30.46 -8.31
N LEU A 262 -17.68 30.15 -7.10
CA LEU A 262 -17.18 31.14 -6.15
C LEU A 262 -15.94 31.85 -6.68
N ALA A 263 -14.98 31.11 -7.25
CA ALA A 263 -13.77 31.68 -7.82
C ALA A 263 -14.10 32.57 -9.03
N LEU A 264 -15.04 32.14 -9.88
CA LEU A 264 -15.58 32.92 -10.97
C LEU A 264 -16.25 34.20 -10.45
N ASN A 265 -17.15 34.08 -9.47
CA ASN A 265 -17.83 35.21 -8.86
C ASN A 265 -16.84 36.20 -8.22
N ALA A 266 -15.78 35.71 -7.58
CA ALA A 266 -14.73 36.56 -7.01
C ALA A 266 -13.94 37.29 -8.11
N THR A 267 -13.65 36.62 -9.23
CA THR A 267 -12.98 37.21 -10.39
C THR A 267 -13.84 38.28 -11.05
N LEU A 268 -15.13 37.98 -11.28
CA LEU A 268 -16.11 38.94 -11.80
C LEU A 268 -16.26 40.15 -10.87
N LYS A 269 -16.35 39.91 -9.56
CA LYS A 269 -16.44 40.98 -8.56
C LYS A 269 -15.19 41.87 -8.54
N LYS A 270 -13.99 41.29 -8.71
CA LYS A 270 -12.76 42.08 -8.84
C LYS A 270 -12.81 42.94 -10.10
N ALA A 271 -13.17 42.38 -11.25
CA ALA A 271 -13.28 43.11 -12.51
C ALA A 271 -14.33 44.24 -12.45
N TRP A 272 -15.47 44.00 -11.79
CA TRP A 272 -16.55 44.97 -11.60
C TRP A 272 -16.11 46.23 -10.84
N ASN A 273 -15.23 46.07 -9.84
CA ASN A 273 -14.78 47.15 -8.97
C ASN A 273 -13.57 47.94 -9.51
N VAL A 274 -13.07 47.63 -10.71
CA VAL A 274 -11.95 48.37 -11.32
C VAL A 274 -12.44 49.74 -11.83
N ASN A 275 -11.61 50.78 -11.62
CA ASN A 275 -11.90 52.14 -12.10
C ASN A 275 -12.02 52.17 -13.64
N GLY A 276 -13.17 52.61 -14.15
CA GLY A 276 -13.49 52.59 -15.58
C GLY A 276 -14.30 51.36 -16.04
N SER A 277 -14.71 50.49 -15.11
CA SER A 277 -15.65 49.41 -15.39
C SER A 277 -16.97 49.97 -15.96
N PRO A 278 -17.51 49.40 -17.05
CA PRO A 278 -18.81 49.79 -17.60
C PRO A 278 -19.98 49.36 -16.71
N PHE A 279 -19.70 48.51 -15.72
CA PHE A 279 -20.67 48.05 -14.74
C PHE A 279 -20.68 49.00 -13.53
N SER A 280 -21.85 49.54 -13.19
CA SER A 280 -22.05 50.49 -12.08
C SER A 280 -22.97 49.91 -11.01
N GLY A 281 -22.62 50.07 -9.73
CA GLY A 281 -23.44 49.63 -8.59
C GLY A 281 -22.92 48.38 -7.86
N PRO A 282 -23.67 47.83 -6.89
CA PRO A 282 -23.28 46.64 -6.14
C PRO A 282 -23.22 45.40 -7.05
N PHE A 283 -22.28 44.50 -6.77
CA PHE A 283 -22.06 43.28 -7.56
C PHE A 283 -23.33 42.40 -7.57
N ASP A 284 -23.92 42.21 -8.76
CA ASP A 284 -25.02 41.26 -9.00
C ASP A 284 -24.62 40.28 -10.12
N PRO A 285 -24.30 39.02 -9.79
CA PRO A 285 -23.86 38.02 -10.76
C PRO A 285 -24.96 37.65 -11.78
N SER A 286 -26.23 37.95 -11.51
CA SER A 286 -27.37 37.63 -12.39
C SER A 286 -27.47 38.57 -13.61
N THR A 287 -26.78 39.71 -13.55
CA THR A 287 -26.81 40.74 -14.61
C THR A 287 -25.89 40.42 -15.78
N VAL A 288 -24.91 39.53 -15.57
CA VAL A 288 -23.96 39.09 -16.59
C VAL A 288 -24.57 37.91 -17.35
N LYS A 289 -25.28 38.21 -18.44
CA LYS A 289 -25.77 37.18 -19.36
C LYS A 289 -24.66 36.82 -20.34
N PHE A 290 -24.18 35.59 -20.26
CA PHE A 290 -23.32 35.01 -21.28
C PHE A 290 -24.22 34.61 -22.47
N SER A 291 -24.13 35.38 -23.55
CA SER A 291 -24.76 35.07 -24.85
C SER A 291 -23.92 34.09 -25.65
#